data_AF-A0A6L4ZQ28-F1
#
_entry.id   AF-A0A6L4ZQ28-F1
#
_cell.length_a   1.000
_cell.length_b   1.000
_cell.length_c   1.000
_cell.angle_alpha   90.00
_cell.angle_beta   90.00
_cell.angle_gamma   90.00
#
_symmetry.space_group_name_H-M   'P 1'
#
loop_
_entity.id
_entity.type
_entity.pdbx_description
1 polymer ?
#
loop_
_entity_poly.entity_id
_entity_poly.type
_entity_poly.pdbx_seq_one_letter_code
_entity_poly.pdbx_strand_id
1 'polypeptide(L)'
;MDIQQFIEKEKQNLNRFGEYWKNKNFTNEGESPEKLDSLEDWLEQFLYFVEKIKSQEEKASDLQSRVAGLHRGNVWMSEDFNEPLPEEFWLGD
;
A
#
# COMPACT_ATOMS: atom_id res chain seq x y z
N MET A 1 23.22 20.31 -20.51
CA MET A 1 21.81 19.99 -20.26
C MET A 1 21.05 21.31 -20.30
N ASP A 2 20.06 21.44 -21.16
CA ASP A 2 19.33 22.69 -21.38
C ASP A 2 18.24 22.88 -20.31
N ILE A 3 18.12 24.09 -19.77
CA ILE A 3 17.17 24.43 -18.70
C ILE A 3 15.73 24.24 -19.19
N GLN A 4 15.45 24.49 -20.47
CA GLN A 4 14.12 24.27 -21.03
C GLN A 4 13.75 22.78 -21.05
N GLN A 5 14.71 21.91 -21.34
CA GLN A 5 14.50 20.46 -21.31
C GLN A 5 14.26 19.93 -19.88
N PHE A 6 14.90 20.53 -18.87
CA PHE A 6 14.67 20.18 -17.47
C PHE A 6 13.25 20.58 -17.02
N ILE A 7 12.80 21.78 -17.39
CA ILE A 7 11.46 22.27 -17.06
C ILE A 7 10.37 21.41 -17.72
N GLU A 8 10.54 21.05 -18.99
CA GLU A 8 9.60 20.21 -19.73
C GLU A 8 9.48 18.81 -19.11
N LYS A 9 10.63 18.23 -18.73
CA LYS A 9 10.72 16.93 -18.05
C LYS A 9 10.00 16.95 -16.69
N GLU A 10 10.15 18.03 -15.93
CA GLU A 10 9.50 18.16 -14.62
C GLU A 10 8.00 18.40 -14.74
N LYS A 11 7.53 19.12 -15.76
CA LYS A 11 6.09 19.21 -16.05
C LYS A 11 5.50 17.83 -16.38
N GLN A 12 6.21 17.02 -17.17
CA GLN A 12 5.76 15.65 -17.48
C GLN A 12 5.79 14.73 -16.26
N ASN A 13 6.81 14.84 -15.41
CA ASN A 13 6.90 14.08 -14.17
C ASN A 13 5.78 14.45 -13.20
N LEU A 14 5.45 15.74 -13.08
CA LEU A 14 4.33 16.22 -12.27
C LEU A 14 2.98 15.74 -12.81
N ASN A 15 2.78 15.75 -14.13
CA ASN A 15 1.55 15.24 -14.74
C ASN A 15 1.38 13.74 -14.51
N ARG A 16 2.47 12.98 -14.69
CA ARG A 16 2.50 11.53 -14.42
C ARG A 16 2.25 11.21 -12.94
N PHE A 17 2.79 12.03 -12.04
CA PHE A 17 2.57 11.91 -10.61
C PHE A 17 1.10 12.18 -10.26
N GLY A 18 0.50 13.25 -10.79
CA GLY A 18 -0.92 13.56 -10.59
C GLY A 18 -1.86 12.44 -11.06
N GLU A 19 -1.63 11.89 -12.25
CA GLU A 19 -2.41 10.76 -12.78
C GLU A 19 -2.21 9.47 -11.97
N TYR A 20 -1.00 9.23 -11.46
CA TYR A 20 -0.73 8.09 -10.56
C TYR A 20 -1.55 8.16 -9.26
N TRP A 21 -1.74 9.35 -8.70
CA TRP A 21 -2.51 9.52 -7.47
C TRP A 21 -4.03 9.56 -7.69
N LYS A 22 -4.52 10.05 -8.83
CA LYS A 22 -5.96 9.98 -9.19
C LYS A 22 -6.46 8.54 -9.31
N ASN A 23 -5.60 7.64 -9.78
CA ASN A 23 -5.96 6.24 -10.03
C ASN A 23 -5.71 5.33 -8.81
N LYS A 24 -5.26 5.89 -7.69
CA LYS A 24 -4.99 5.13 -6.46
C LYS A 24 -6.15 5.33 -5.49
N ASN A 25 -7.02 4.31 -5.38
CA ASN A 25 -8.04 4.25 -4.33
C ASN A 25 -7.34 4.09 -2.97
N PHE A 26 -7.09 5.20 -2.28
CA PHE A 26 -6.64 5.21 -0.91
C PHE A 26 -7.75 4.68 0.00
N THR A 27 -7.81 3.37 0.16
CA THR A 27 -8.61 2.75 1.21
C THR A 27 -7.65 2.41 2.34
N ASN A 28 -7.81 3.14 3.45
CA ASN A 28 -7.83 2.63 4.81
C ASN A 28 -8.46 3.74 5.66
N GLU A 29 -9.63 3.42 6.20
CA GLU A 29 -10.57 4.24 6.96
C GLU A 29 -10.01 5.52 7.60
N GLY A 30 -10.58 6.65 7.17
CA GLY A 30 -10.27 7.99 7.65
C GLY A 30 -10.48 9.00 6.53
N GLU A 31 -11.76 9.28 6.25
CA GLU A 31 -12.32 10.34 5.40
C GLU A 31 -11.36 10.95 4.36
N SER A 32 -11.64 10.63 3.08
CA SER A 32 -11.18 11.46 1.98
C SER A 32 -11.63 12.90 2.27
N PRO A 33 -10.73 13.89 2.22
CA PRO A 33 -11.11 15.28 2.31
C PRO A 33 -11.85 15.66 1.02
N GLU A 34 -13.11 15.23 0.93
CA GLU A 34 -14.01 15.51 -0.16
C GLU A 34 -14.36 16.99 -0.14
N LYS A 35 -13.53 17.74 -0.85
CA LYS A 35 -13.79 18.99 -1.61
C LYS A 35 -12.60 19.93 -1.42
N LEU A 36 -11.76 19.94 -2.43
CA LEU A 36 -10.68 20.90 -2.58
C LEU A 36 -10.95 21.73 -3.82
N ASP A 37 -11.56 22.89 -3.62
CA ASP A 37 -11.88 23.81 -4.72
C ASP A 37 -10.63 24.59 -5.20
N SER A 38 -9.48 24.54 -4.48
CA SER A 38 -8.23 25.23 -4.83
C SER A 38 -6.95 24.39 -4.66
N LEU A 39 -5.90 24.76 -5.40
CA LEU A 39 -4.58 24.11 -5.39
C LEU A 39 -3.81 24.36 -4.08
N GLU A 40 -4.04 25.49 -3.44
CA GLU A 40 -3.48 25.85 -2.13
C GLU A 40 -3.95 24.90 -1.04
N ASP A 41 -5.25 24.62 -0.99
CA ASP A 41 -5.84 23.69 -0.03
C ASP A 41 -5.34 22.25 -0.27
N TRP A 42 -5.08 21.88 -1.54
CA TRP A 42 -4.46 20.60 -1.87
C TRP A 42 -3.02 20.49 -1.35
N LEU A 43 -2.24 21.56 -1.47
CA LEU A 43 -0.88 21.60 -0.93
C LEU A 43 -0.86 21.48 0.58
N GLU A 44 -1.81 22.11 1.29
CA GLU A 44 -1.92 22.00 2.75
C GLU A 44 -2.25 20.57 3.19
N GLN A 45 -3.21 19.92 2.54
CA GLN A 45 -3.56 18.54 2.84
C GLN A 45 -2.45 17.56 2.48
N PHE A 46 -1.75 17.82 1.37
CA PHE A 46 -0.60 17.02 0.97
C PHE A 46 0.55 17.14 1.98
N LEU A 47 0.87 18.35 2.44
CA LEU A 47 1.91 18.55 3.46
C LEU A 47 1.54 17.89 4.79
N TYR A 48 0.29 18.03 5.24
CA TYR A 48 -0.24 17.32 6.41
C TYR A 48 -0.12 15.81 6.26
N PHE A 49 -0.47 15.27 5.09
CA PHE A 49 -0.36 13.85 4.80
C PHE A 49 1.09 13.36 4.81
N VAL A 50 2.02 14.12 4.21
CA VAL A 50 3.46 13.81 4.22
C VAL A 50 4.02 13.83 5.65
N GLU A 51 3.63 14.80 6.47
CA GLU A 51 4.01 14.87 7.89
C GLU A 51 3.48 13.66 8.68
N LYS A 52 2.23 13.27 8.40
CA LYS A 52 1.60 12.07 8.97
C LYS A 52 2.34 10.79 8.57
N ILE A 53 2.81 10.67 7.32
CA ILE A 53 3.63 9.51 6.88
C ILE A 53 4.95 9.45 7.67
N LYS A 54 5.67 10.57 7.79
CA LYS A 54 6.94 10.59 8.54
C LYS A 54 6.78 10.14 9.98
N SER A 55 5.68 10.55 10.61
CA SER A 55 5.33 10.15 11.98
C SER A 55 4.97 8.65 12.11
N GLN A 56 4.65 7.96 11.00
CA GLN A 56 4.36 6.52 11.00
C GLN A 56 5.62 5.65 10.86
N GLU A 57 6.69 6.17 10.25
CA GLU A 57 7.97 5.43 10.12
C GLU A 57 8.62 5.18 11.49
N GLU A 58 8.51 6.13 12.43
CA GLU A 58 9.08 5.96 13.78
C GLU A 58 8.37 4.86 14.61
N LYS A 59 7.11 4.56 14.28
CA LYS A 59 6.31 3.51 14.94
C LYS A 59 6.49 2.11 14.33
N ALA A 60 7.19 1.97 13.20
CA ALA A 60 7.43 0.69 12.55
C ALA A 60 8.64 -0.08 13.12
N SER A 61 9.24 0.39 14.21
CA SER A 61 10.38 -0.26 14.87
C SER A 61 10.03 -1.53 15.65
N ASP A 62 8.73 -1.85 15.80
CA ASP A 62 8.26 -3.14 16.33
C ASP A 62 7.79 -4.10 15.22
N LEU A 63 8.37 -3.98 14.02
CA LEU A 63 8.33 -5.08 13.06
C LEU A 63 9.16 -6.23 13.65
N GLN A 64 8.52 -7.08 14.44
CA GLN A 64 9.12 -8.31 14.95
C GLN A 64 9.84 -9.01 13.79
N SER A 65 11.16 -9.10 13.92
CA SER A 65 11.99 -9.76 12.92
C SER A 65 11.47 -11.18 12.70
N ARG A 66 11.34 -11.59 11.44
CA ARG A 66 10.91 -12.96 11.12
C ARG A 66 11.95 -13.93 11.66
N VAL A 67 11.61 -14.66 12.72
CA VAL A 67 12.46 -15.70 13.28
C VAL A 67 12.19 -17.01 12.54
N ALA A 68 13.16 -17.47 11.76
CA ALA A 68 13.06 -18.76 11.08
C ALA A 68 12.89 -19.90 12.10
N GLY A 69 11.87 -20.72 11.93
CA GLY A 69 11.63 -21.87 12.82
C GLY A 69 11.05 -21.53 14.19
N LEU A 70 10.48 -20.34 14.40
CA LEU A 70 9.83 -19.91 15.66
C LEU A 70 8.82 -20.93 16.22
N HIS A 71 8.21 -21.73 15.35
CA HIS A 71 7.22 -22.75 15.70
C HIS A 71 7.62 -24.16 15.22
N ARG A 72 8.92 -24.43 15.04
CA ARG A 72 9.39 -25.75 14.60
C ARG A 72 8.95 -26.82 15.60
N GLY A 73 8.25 -27.85 15.09
CA GLY A 73 7.75 -28.96 15.91
C GLY A 73 6.39 -28.69 16.58
N ASN A 74 5.85 -27.47 16.49
CA ASN A 74 4.54 -27.10 17.04
C ASN A 74 3.43 -27.11 15.98
N VAL A 75 3.68 -27.77 14.84
CA VAL A 75 2.67 -27.93 13.78
C VAL A 75 1.96 -29.26 14.02
N TRP A 76 0.67 -29.19 14.23
CA TRP A 76 -0.21 -30.37 14.21
C TRP A 76 -0.99 -30.36 12.90
N MET A 77 -1.10 -31.52 12.29
CA MET A 77 -1.82 -31.76 11.06
C MET A 77 -2.60 -33.06 11.26
N SER A 78 -3.81 -33.12 10.72
CA SER A 78 -4.61 -34.34 10.76
C SER A 78 -3.91 -35.45 9.95
N GLU A 79 -4.10 -36.71 10.36
CA GLU A 79 -3.49 -37.88 9.73
C GLU A 79 -3.92 -38.04 8.26
N ASP A 80 -5.11 -37.54 7.92
CA ASP A 80 -5.73 -37.61 6.59
C ASP A 80 -5.41 -36.41 5.68
N PHE A 81 -4.60 -35.43 6.12
CA PHE A 81 -4.33 -34.23 5.31
C PHE A 81 -3.70 -34.53 3.95
N ASN A 82 -2.93 -35.62 3.86
CA ASN A 82 -2.29 -36.05 2.62
C ASN A 82 -3.20 -36.91 1.73
N GLU A 83 -4.41 -37.23 2.19
CA GLU A 83 -5.36 -37.98 1.39
C GLU A 83 -5.88 -37.11 0.23
N PRO A 84 -6.09 -37.71 -0.96
CA PRO A 84 -6.69 -36.98 -2.07
C PRO A 84 -8.08 -36.50 -1.68
N LEU A 85 -8.39 -35.25 -2.03
CA LEU A 85 -9.74 -34.73 -1.83
C LEU A 85 -10.75 -35.55 -2.66
N PRO A 86 -11.95 -35.84 -2.11
CA PRO A 86 -13.01 -36.55 -2.84
C PRO A 86 -13.37 -35.85 -4.15
N GLU A 87 -13.88 -36.61 -5.13
CA GLU A 87 -14.22 -36.08 -6.45
C GLU A 87 -15.34 -35.03 -6.36
N GLU A 88 -16.26 -35.21 -5.42
CA GLU A 88 -17.37 -34.31 -5.10
C GLU A 88 -16.88 -32.93 -4.63
N PHE A 89 -15.72 -32.86 -3.96
CA PHE A 89 -15.12 -31.58 -3.55
C PHE A 89 -14.78 -30.71 -4.78
N TRP A 90 -14.41 -31.34 -5.89
CA TRP A 90 -14.05 -30.65 -7.14
C TRP A 90 -15.24 -30.40 -8.05
N LEU A 91 -16.20 -31.32 -8.09
CA LEU A 91 -17.34 -31.27 -9.01
C LEU A 91 -18.52 -30.46 -8.47
N GLY A 92 -18.61 -30.25 -7.15
CA GLY A 92 -19.58 -29.32 -6.55
C GLY A 92 -21.04 -29.76 -6.63
N ASP A 93 -21.30 -31.06 -6.80
CA ASP A 93 -22.65 -31.63 -6.77
C ASP A 93 -23.24 -31.69 -5.34
#